data_AF-Q8W3K2-F1
#
_entry.id   AF-Q8W3K2-F1
#
_cell.length_a   1.000
_cell.length_b   1.000
_cell.length_c   1.000
_cell.angle_alpha   90.00
_cell.angle_beta   90.00
_cell.angle_gamma   90.00
#
_symmetry.space_group_name_H-M   'P 1'
#
loop_
_entity.id
_entity.type
_entity.pdbx_description
1 polymer ?
#
loop_
_entity_poly.entity_id
_entity_poly.type
_entity_poly.pdbx_seq_one_letter_code
_entity_poly.pdbx_strand_id
1 'polypeptide(L)'
;VKQTVMTSVYGVTYVGARAQIMNRLQERPSINDDKQAFNLSCYAAKTTLEALGEMFTAARIIMGWLGDCAKIVASQNQSVKWTTPLGLPVVQPYRKPQRILVRTSLQILALTDSNDTNIMVRRQKYAFPPNFVHSLDSTHMMMAAIACSKAGLTFAGVHDSYWT
;
A
#
# COMPACT_ATOMS: atom_id res chain seq x y z
N VAL A 1 -14.12 4.10 -10.57
CA VAL A 1 -12.93 4.98 -10.75
C VAL A 1 -12.28 5.38 -9.42
N LYS A 2 -13.02 5.85 -8.41
CA LYS A 2 -12.48 6.28 -7.08
C LYS A 2 -11.38 5.37 -6.53
N GLN A 3 -11.64 4.06 -6.38
CA GLN A 3 -10.66 3.10 -5.85
C GLN A 3 -9.38 3.00 -6.69
N THR A 4 -9.54 2.97 -8.02
CA THR A 4 -8.41 2.92 -8.97
C THR A 4 -7.55 4.18 -8.89
N VAL A 5 -8.18 5.35 -8.79
CA VAL A 5 -7.49 6.64 -8.62
C VAL A 5 -6.71 6.66 -7.32
N MET A 6 -7.37 6.32 -6.20
CA MET A 6 -6.74 6.29 -4.88
C MET A 6 -5.56 5.32 -4.85
N THR A 7 -5.64 4.14 -5.48
CA THR A 7 -4.56 3.15 -5.43
C THR A 7 -3.44 3.39 -6.46
N SER A 8 -3.69 4.16 -7.51
CA SER A 8 -2.69 4.45 -8.55
C SER A 8 -1.57 5.36 -8.05
N VAL A 9 -1.87 6.30 -7.15
CA VAL A 9 -0.86 7.11 -6.42
C VAL A 9 -0.12 6.31 -5.34
N TYR A 10 -0.44 5.02 -5.20
CA TYR A 10 0.20 4.07 -4.29
C TYR A 10 0.91 2.93 -5.05
N GLY A 11 1.08 3.06 -6.37
CA GLY A 11 1.84 2.10 -7.18
C GLY A 11 1.03 0.89 -7.67
N VAL A 12 -0.30 1.00 -7.79
CA VAL A 12 -1.11 -0.06 -8.41
C VAL A 12 -0.65 -0.30 -9.86
N THR A 13 -0.55 -1.57 -10.25
CA THR A 13 -0.25 -1.95 -11.63
C THR A 13 -1.52 -1.90 -12.48
N TYR A 14 -1.37 -1.89 -13.81
CA TYR A 14 -2.50 -2.03 -14.73
C TYR A 14 -3.40 -3.22 -14.40
N VAL A 15 -2.81 -4.37 -14.09
CA VAL A 15 -3.54 -5.59 -13.71
C VAL A 15 -4.37 -5.37 -12.44
N GLY A 16 -3.80 -4.70 -11.45
CA GLY A 16 -4.50 -4.35 -10.21
C GLY A 16 -5.63 -3.34 -10.44
N ALA A 17 -5.37 -2.29 -11.23
CA ALA A 17 -6.38 -1.29 -11.61
C ALA A 17 -7.57 -1.92 -12.34
N ARG A 18 -7.31 -2.78 -13.33
CA ARG A 18 -8.33 -3.55 -14.05
C ARG A 18 -9.13 -4.43 -13.10
N ALA A 19 -8.48 -5.19 -12.22
CA ALA A 19 -9.18 -6.07 -11.28
C ALA A 19 -10.11 -5.27 -10.35
N GLN A 20 -9.67 -4.12 -9.84
CA GLN A 20 -10.53 -3.25 -9.02
C GLN A 20 -11.76 -2.74 -9.79
N ILE A 21 -11.57 -2.36 -11.06
CA ILE A 21 -12.69 -1.92 -11.91
C ILE A 21 -13.62 -3.09 -12.21
N MET A 22 -13.08 -4.26 -12.53
CA MET A 22 -13.85 -5.47 -12.84
C MET A 22 -14.74 -5.86 -11.65
N ASN A 23 -14.20 -5.89 -10.44
CA ASN A 23 -15.00 -6.18 -9.23
C ASN A 23 -16.17 -5.21 -9.07
N ARG A 24 -15.97 -3.92 -9.35
CA ARG A 24 -17.02 -2.90 -9.32
C ARG A 24 -18.03 -3.02 -10.46
N LEU A 25 -17.63 -3.57 -11.61
CA LEU A 25 -18.53 -3.82 -12.73
C LEU A 25 -19.41 -5.05 -12.48
N GLN A 26 -18.88 -6.09 -11.85
CA GLN A 26 -19.63 -7.30 -11.49
C GLN A 26 -20.69 -7.04 -10.41
N GLU A 27 -20.53 -6.00 -9.59
CA GLU A 27 -21.57 -5.54 -8.66
C GLU A 27 -22.79 -4.90 -9.38
N ARG A 28 -22.72 -4.66 -10.70
CA ARG A 28 -23.80 -3.99 -11.46
C ARG A 28 -24.74 -5.01 -12.12
N PRO A 29 -26.06 -4.93 -11.88
CA PRO A 29 -27.04 -5.86 -12.46
C PRO A 29 -27.13 -5.85 -14.00
N SER A 30 -26.60 -4.80 -14.64
CA SER A 30 -26.61 -4.65 -16.10
C SER A 30 -25.44 -5.33 -16.80
N ILE A 31 -24.47 -5.87 -16.05
CA ILE A 31 -23.28 -6.53 -16.60
C ILE A 31 -23.20 -7.93 -16.01
N ASN A 32 -23.85 -8.88 -16.68
CA ASN A 32 -23.97 -10.26 -16.21
C ASN A 32 -23.05 -11.24 -16.98
N ASP A 33 -22.39 -10.77 -18.03
CA ASP A 33 -21.40 -11.55 -18.78
C ASP A 33 -19.98 -11.20 -18.32
N ASP A 34 -19.26 -12.18 -17.80
CA ASP A 34 -17.86 -12.03 -17.35
C ASP A 34 -16.93 -11.60 -18.48
N LYS A 35 -17.19 -12.02 -19.73
CA LYS A 35 -16.36 -11.62 -20.88
C LYS A 35 -16.57 -10.15 -21.21
N GLN A 36 -17.82 -9.69 -21.19
CA GLN A 36 -18.16 -8.28 -21.32
C GLN A 36 -17.55 -7.46 -20.17
N ALA A 37 -17.68 -7.90 -18.92
CA ALA A 37 -17.09 -7.25 -17.76
C ALA A 37 -15.57 -7.11 -17.88
N PHE A 38 -14.89 -8.16 -18.35
CA PHE A 38 -13.46 -8.15 -18.57
C PHE A 38 -13.04 -7.11 -19.62
N ASN A 39 -13.71 -7.08 -20.77
CA ASN A 39 -13.39 -6.13 -21.85
C ASN A 39 -13.64 -4.68 -21.42
N LEU A 40 -14.77 -4.41 -20.76
CA LEU A 40 -15.10 -3.09 -20.21
C LEU A 40 -14.09 -2.66 -19.15
N SER A 41 -13.68 -3.58 -18.27
CA SER A 41 -12.67 -3.30 -17.25
C SER A 41 -11.31 -2.94 -17.85
N CYS A 42 -10.90 -3.59 -18.95
CA CYS A 42 -9.67 -3.28 -19.66
C CYS A 42 -9.70 -1.87 -20.24
N TYR A 43 -10.78 -1.53 -20.96
CA TYR A 43 -10.96 -0.20 -21.53
C TYR A 43 -10.94 0.88 -20.45
N ALA A 44 -11.79 0.73 -19.42
CA ALA A 44 -11.91 1.69 -18.35
C ALA A 44 -10.60 1.84 -17.55
N ALA A 45 -9.85 0.74 -17.30
CA ALA A 45 -8.55 0.81 -16.64
C ALA A 45 -7.53 1.59 -17.46
N LYS A 46 -7.47 1.33 -18.77
CA LYS A 46 -6.56 2.04 -19.68
C LYS A 46 -6.85 3.54 -19.69
N THR A 47 -8.10 3.93 -19.98
CA THR A 47 -8.51 5.34 -20.02
C THR A 47 -8.29 6.04 -18.68
N THR A 48 -8.58 5.36 -17.57
CA THR A 48 -8.34 5.92 -16.22
C THR A 48 -6.85 6.16 -15.97
N LEU A 49 -5.98 5.20 -16.30
CA LEU A 49 -4.54 5.31 -16.04
C LEU A 49 -3.84 6.31 -16.96
N GLU A 50 -4.33 6.47 -18.19
CA GLU A 50 -3.91 7.50 -19.14
C GLU A 50 -4.24 8.89 -18.58
N ALA A 51 -5.51 9.14 -18.21
CA ALA A 51 -5.92 10.40 -17.59
C ALA A 51 -5.15 10.72 -16.30
N LEU A 52 -4.89 9.71 -15.46
CA LEU A 52 -4.09 9.89 -14.24
C LEU A 52 -2.62 10.20 -14.53
N GLY A 53 -2.11 9.78 -15.69
CA GLY A 53 -0.73 10.02 -16.06
C GLY A 53 -0.42 11.47 -16.35
N GLU A 54 -1.39 12.19 -16.89
CA GLU A 54 -1.27 13.62 -17.17
C GLU A 54 -1.44 14.46 -15.89
N MET A 55 -2.25 13.98 -14.93
CA MET A 55 -2.59 14.74 -13.72
C MET A 55 -1.56 14.65 -12.58
N PHE A 56 -0.79 13.55 -12.47
CA PHE A 56 0.02 13.25 -11.26
C PHE A 56 1.51 13.02 -11.53
N THR A 57 2.13 13.86 -12.38
CA THR A 57 3.53 13.71 -12.77
C THR A 57 4.50 13.78 -11.57
N ALA A 58 4.35 14.76 -10.68
CA ALA A 58 5.22 14.93 -9.52
C ALA A 58 5.14 13.74 -8.55
N ALA A 59 3.93 13.28 -8.23
CA ALA A 59 3.72 12.12 -7.35
C ALA A 59 4.36 10.85 -7.95
N ARG A 60 4.25 10.65 -9.28
CA ARG A 60 4.90 9.52 -9.96
C ARG A 60 6.42 9.56 -9.88
N ILE A 61 7.02 10.74 -10.04
CA ILE A 61 8.48 10.90 -9.93
C ILE A 61 8.94 10.52 -8.51
N ILE A 62 8.26 11.03 -7.47
CA ILE A 62 8.60 10.74 -6.08
C ILE A 62 8.42 9.24 -5.77
N MET A 63 7.32 8.62 -6.20
CA MET A 63 7.12 7.18 -6.02
C MET A 63 8.20 6.35 -6.72
N GLY A 64 8.58 6.74 -7.94
CA GLY A 64 9.67 6.10 -8.68
C GLY A 64 10.98 6.18 -7.90
N TRP A 65 11.34 7.38 -7.45
CA TRP A 65 12.53 7.62 -6.64
C TRP A 65 12.54 6.79 -5.35
N LEU A 66 11.45 6.80 -4.58
CA LEU A 66 11.30 5.96 -3.39
C LEU A 66 11.51 4.48 -3.73
N GLY A 67 10.85 3.99 -4.79
CA GLY A 67 10.99 2.60 -5.23
C GLY A 67 12.42 2.21 -5.61
N ASP A 68 13.19 3.13 -6.18
CA ASP A 68 14.59 2.89 -6.54
C ASP A 68 15.52 2.92 -5.32
N CYS A 69 15.30 3.83 -4.37
CA CYS A 69 15.96 3.79 -3.07
C CYS A 69 15.72 2.45 -2.35
N ALA A 70 14.45 2.01 -2.29
CA ALA A 70 14.07 0.74 -1.68
C ALA A 70 14.74 -0.46 -2.37
N LYS A 71 14.90 -0.42 -3.70
CA LYS A 71 15.60 -1.46 -4.45
C LYS A 71 17.07 -1.54 -4.04
N ILE A 72 17.76 -0.40 -3.93
CA ILE A 72 19.17 -0.35 -3.54
C ILE A 72 19.35 -0.91 -2.13
N VAL A 73 18.57 -0.45 -1.15
CA VAL A 73 18.65 -0.93 0.24
C VAL A 73 18.37 -2.42 0.32
N ALA A 74 17.29 -2.88 -0.32
CA ALA A 74 16.91 -4.29 -0.29
C ALA A 74 17.89 -5.21 -1.02
N SER A 75 18.62 -4.69 -2.03
CA SER A 75 19.67 -5.45 -2.73
C SER A 75 20.86 -5.79 -1.81
N GLN A 76 21.07 -5.00 -0.75
CA GLN A 76 22.05 -5.25 0.29
C GLN A 76 21.49 -6.14 1.43
N ASN A 77 20.37 -6.82 1.19
CA ASN A 77 19.65 -7.64 2.17
C ASN A 77 19.24 -6.87 3.44
N GLN A 78 18.98 -5.56 3.31
CA GLN A 78 18.50 -4.71 4.39
C GLN A 78 17.02 -4.35 4.19
N SER A 79 16.27 -4.25 5.28
CA SER A 79 14.91 -3.70 5.27
C SER A 79 14.95 -2.20 5.08
N VAL A 80 14.00 -1.65 4.32
CA VAL A 80 13.81 -0.19 4.27
C VAL A 80 13.31 0.30 5.63
N LYS A 81 13.94 1.37 6.14
CA LYS A 81 13.63 1.99 7.43
C LYS A 81 13.66 3.50 7.30
N TRP A 82 12.79 4.19 8.02
CA TRP A 82 12.77 5.65 8.13
C TRP A 82 12.23 6.07 9.48
N THR A 83 12.37 7.33 9.81
CA THR A 83 11.80 7.93 11.02
C THR A 83 10.75 8.95 10.60
N THR A 84 9.57 8.88 11.19
CA THR A 84 8.50 9.86 10.95
C THR A 84 8.87 11.23 11.54
N PRO A 85 8.23 12.33 11.12
CA PRO A 85 8.45 13.65 11.73
C PRO A 85 8.20 13.71 13.24
N LEU A 86 7.41 12.78 13.80
CA LEU A 86 7.19 12.65 15.25
C LEU A 86 8.24 11.79 15.96
N GLY A 87 9.28 11.35 15.26
CA GLY A 87 10.36 10.53 15.84
C GLY A 87 10.07 9.03 15.90
N LEU A 88 8.91 8.56 15.43
CA LEU A 88 8.59 7.12 15.40
C LEU A 88 9.43 6.42 14.31
N PRO A 89 10.29 5.44 14.66
CA PRO A 89 10.99 4.63 13.68
C PRO A 89 10.05 3.60 13.04
N VAL A 90 10.08 3.51 11.71
CA VAL A 90 9.28 2.59 10.91
C VAL A 90 10.19 1.67 10.12
N VAL A 91 9.90 0.37 10.13
CA VAL A 91 10.66 -0.68 9.44
C VAL A 91 9.73 -1.51 8.58
N GLN A 92 10.08 -1.73 7.32
CA GLN A 92 9.32 -2.62 6.44
C GLN A 92 9.58 -4.10 6.75
N PRO A 93 8.56 -4.88 7.16
CA PRO A 93 8.74 -6.26 7.62
C PRO A 93 8.79 -7.29 6.46
N TYR A 94 9.05 -6.87 5.22
CA TYR A 94 8.98 -7.75 4.06
C TYR A 94 10.24 -8.62 3.92
N ARG A 95 10.18 -9.81 4.52
CA ARG A 95 11.19 -10.88 4.47
C ARG A 95 10.58 -12.19 3.94
N LYS A 96 11.41 -13.09 3.41
CA LYS A 96 10.98 -14.35 2.81
C LYS A 96 10.51 -15.30 3.92
N PRO A 97 9.24 -15.72 3.96
CA PRO A 97 8.80 -16.68 4.96
C PRO A 97 9.60 -17.98 4.85
N GLN A 98 10.14 -18.46 5.96
CA GLN A 98 10.78 -19.76 6.07
C GLN A 98 9.84 -20.71 6.79
N ARG A 99 9.53 -21.84 6.13
CA ARG A 99 8.69 -22.88 6.73
C ARG A 99 9.51 -23.70 7.71
N ILE A 100 9.05 -23.79 8.95
CA ILE A 100 9.66 -24.60 10.01
C ILE A 100 8.70 -25.74 10.35
N LEU A 101 9.22 -26.95 10.50
CA LEU A 101 8.44 -28.10 10.95
C LEU A 101 8.75 -28.33 12.44
N VAL A 102 7.75 -28.17 13.29
CA VAL A 102 7.85 -28.39 14.75
C VAL A 102 7.16 -29.69 15.09
N ARG A 103 7.93 -30.68 15.53
CA ARG A 103 7.38 -31.95 15.99
C ARG A 103 6.86 -31.77 17.42
N THR A 104 5.58 -32.07 17.62
CA THR A 104 4.92 -32.12 18.94
C THR A 104 4.56 -33.57 19.28
N SER A 105 4.03 -33.80 20.49
CA SER A 105 3.53 -35.12 20.90
C SER A 105 2.33 -35.60 20.10
N LEU A 106 1.52 -34.69 19.54
CA LEU A 106 0.32 -35.02 18.75
C LEU A 106 0.62 -35.14 17.26
N GLN A 107 1.42 -34.23 16.71
CA GLN A 107 1.67 -34.14 15.26
C GLN A 107 2.86 -33.24 14.91
N ILE A 108 3.20 -33.18 13.63
CA ILE A 108 4.16 -32.21 13.09
C ILE A 108 3.40 -30.97 12.62
N LEU A 109 3.68 -29.82 13.25
CA LEU A 109 3.13 -28.53 12.88
C LEU A 109 4.05 -27.84 11.86
N ALA A 110 3.48 -27.36 10.77
CA ALA A 110 4.17 -26.51 9.82
C ALA A 110 3.95 -25.04 10.18
N LEU A 111 4.96 -24.40 10.78
CA LEU A 111 4.96 -22.99 11.14
C LEU A 111 5.71 -22.18 10.08
N THR A 112 5.49 -20.87 10.10
CA THR A 112 6.24 -19.92 9.28
C THR A 112 7.00 -18.99 10.20
N ASP A 113 8.31 -18.97 10.06
CA ASP A 113 9.17 -17.98 10.69
C ASP A 113 9.65 -16.97 9.66
N SER A 114 9.60 -15.71 10.04
CA SER A 114 10.08 -14.58 9.25
C SER A 114 11.26 -13.86 9.89
N ASN A 115 11.62 -14.23 11.12
CA ASN A 115 12.79 -13.68 11.80
C ASN A 115 14.05 -14.23 11.11
N ASP A 116 14.94 -13.31 10.76
CA ASP A 116 16.26 -13.60 10.17
C ASP A 116 16.30 -14.18 8.74
N THR A 117 15.20 -14.06 8.01
CA THR A 117 15.14 -14.51 6.62
C THR A 117 15.54 -13.41 5.62
N ASN A 118 15.95 -13.83 4.42
CA ASN A 118 16.32 -12.94 3.33
C ASN A 118 15.21 -11.95 2.96
N ILE A 119 15.60 -10.73 2.57
CA ILE A 119 14.66 -9.67 2.21
C ILE A 119 13.91 -9.98 0.91
N MET A 120 12.62 -9.65 0.86
CA MET A 120 11.82 -9.69 -0.36
C MET A 120 11.98 -8.38 -1.14
N VAL A 121 13.06 -8.27 -1.93
CA VAL A 121 13.40 -7.05 -2.70
C VAL A 121 12.21 -6.47 -3.47
N ARG A 122 11.46 -7.33 -4.16
CA ARG A 122 10.28 -6.91 -4.93
C ARG A 122 9.22 -6.27 -4.04
N ARG A 123 8.90 -6.87 -2.88
CA ARG A 123 7.88 -6.33 -1.98
C ARG A 123 8.34 -5.05 -1.30
N GLN A 124 9.60 -4.96 -0.89
CA GLN A 124 10.17 -3.72 -0.34
C GLN A 124 10.03 -2.55 -1.33
N LYS A 125 10.42 -2.76 -2.60
CA LYS A 125 10.30 -1.73 -3.65
C LYS A 125 8.86 -1.22 -3.83
N TYR A 126 7.91 -2.12 -4.07
CA TYR A 126 6.54 -1.70 -4.41
C TYR A 126 5.74 -1.22 -3.20
N ALA A 127 6.08 -1.64 -1.98
CA ALA A 127 5.36 -1.23 -0.79
C ALA A 127 5.95 0.02 -0.11
N PHE A 128 7.14 0.48 -0.49
CA PHE A 128 7.74 1.65 0.13
C PHE A 128 6.99 2.95 -0.11
N PRO A 129 6.62 3.33 -1.34
CA PRO A 129 5.87 4.56 -1.56
C PRO A 129 4.56 4.66 -0.75
N PRO A 130 3.64 3.67 -0.77
CA PRO A 130 2.41 3.78 0.02
C PRO A 130 2.65 3.78 1.52
N ASN A 131 3.55 2.94 2.03
CA ASN A 131 3.85 2.91 3.46
C ASN A 131 4.45 4.22 3.95
N PHE A 132 5.27 4.88 3.12
CA PHE A 132 5.83 6.19 3.45
C PHE A 132 4.72 7.24 3.56
N VAL A 133 3.82 7.33 2.58
CA VAL A 133 2.69 8.28 2.62
C VAL A 133 1.76 8.01 3.80
N HIS A 134 1.37 6.75 4.06
CA HIS A 134 0.54 6.42 5.23
C HIS A 134 1.20 6.80 6.57
N SER A 135 2.54 6.73 6.64
CA SER A 135 3.26 7.16 7.84
C SER A 135 3.20 8.68 8.03
N LEU A 136 3.19 9.46 6.92
CA LEU A 136 2.99 10.91 6.96
C LEU A 136 1.56 11.27 7.33
N ASP A 137 0.56 10.58 6.78
CA ASP A 137 -0.85 10.79 7.11
C ASP A 137 -1.10 10.54 8.61
N SER A 138 -0.54 9.45 9.15
CA SER A 138 -0.62 9.14 10.58
C SER A 138 0.09 10.19 11.43
N THR A 139 1.25 10.67 10.98
CA THR A 139 1.98 11.76 11.66
C THR A 139 1.13 13.03 11.70
N HIS A 140 0.55 13.40 10.57
CA HIS A 140 -0.30 14.58 10.44
C HIS A 140 -1.54 14.49 11.34
N MET A 141 -2.22 13.34 11.37
CA MET A 141 -3.35 13.09 12.27
C MET A 141 -2.97 13.29 13.74
N MET A 142 -1.83 12.73 14.16
CA MET A 142 -1.36 12.87 15.53
C MET A 142 -0.99 14.32 15.88
N MET A 143 -0.36 15.04 14.95
CA MET A 143 -0.06 16.47 15.12
C MET A 143 -1.35 17.30 15.26
N ALA A 144 -2.36 17.02 14.44
CA ALA A 144 -3.67 17.67 14.51
C ALA A 144 -4.38 17.39 15.84
N ALA A 145 -4.35 16.14 16.32
CA ALA A 145 -4.91 15.76 17.61
C ALA A 145 -4.25 16.52 18.78
N ILE A 146 -2.92 16.64 18.76
CA ILE A 146 -2.16 17.41 19.76
C ILE A 146 -2.57 18.89 19.72
N ALA A 147 -2.72 19.48 18.53
CA ALA A 147 -3.14 20.86 18.38
C ALA A 147 -4.58 21.09 18.89
N CYS A 148 -5.51 20.17 18.57
CA CYS A 148 -6.89 20.22 19.06
C CYS A 148 -6.95 20.16 20.59
N SER A 149 -6.19 19.24 21.19
CA SER A 149 -6.10 19.13 22.65
C SER A 149 -5.58 20.42 23.30
N LYS A 150 -4.54 21.05 22.72
CA LYS A 150 -4.02 22.35 23.19
C LYS A 150 -5.03 23.49 23.06
N ALA A 151 -5.94 23.41 22.08
CA ALA A 151 -7.01 24.37 21.89
C ALA A 151 -8.27 24.07 22.74
N GLY A 152 -8.26 23.01 23.56
CA GLY A 152 -9.41 22.59 24.36
C GLY A 152 -10.50 21.87 23.58
N LEU A 153 -10.20 21.39 22.37
CA LEU A 153 -11.12 20.63 21.53
C LEU A 153 -10.97 19.12 21.79
N THR A 154 -12.09 18.40 21.79
CA THR A 154 -12.08 16.93 21.74
C THR A 154 -11.73 16.51 20.32
N PHE A 155 -10.92 15.48 20.13
CA PHE A 155 -10.54 15.01 18.80
C PHE A 155 -10.88 13.54 18.63
N ALA A 156 -11.53 13.20 17.53
CA ALA A 156 -11.69 11.82 17.06
C ALA A 156 -11.22 11.72 15.61
N GLY A 157 -10.35 10.76 15.31
CA GLY A 157 -9.79 10.57 13.97
C GLY A 157 -9.98 9.14 13.47
N VAL A 158 -10.44 9.00 12.22
CA VAL A 158 -10.45 7.74 11.46
C VAL A 158 -9.61 7.96 10.22
N HIS A 159 -8.30 7.67 10.31
CA HIS A 159 -7.32 7.89 9.25
C HIS A 159 -7.30 9.33 8.71
N ASP A 160 -7.98 9.60 7.60
CA ASP A 160 -8.06 10.88 6.90
C ASP A 160 -9.32 11.70 7.24
N SER A 161 -10.14 11.24 8.18
CA SER A 161 -11.35 11.94 8.65
C SER A 161 -11.20 12.38 10.11
N TYR A 162 -11.38 13.68 10.39
CA TYR A 162 -11.19 14.30 11.71
C TYR A 162 -12.48 14.95 12.22
N TRP A 163 -12.89 14.61 13.43
CA TRP A 163 -14.11 15.09 14.10
C TRP A 163 -13.75 15.76 15.44
N THR A 164 -14.63 16.66 15.90
CA THR A 164 -14.49 17.42 17.14
C THR A 164 -15.76 17.46 17.97
#